data_AF-A0AA35W224-F1
#
_entry.id   AF-A0AA35W224-F1
#
_cell.length_a   1.000
_cell.length_b   1.000
_cell.length_c   1.000
_cell.angle_alpha   90.00
_cell.angle_beta   90.00
_cell.angle_gamma   90.00
#
_symmetry.space_group_name_H-M   'P 1'
#
loop_
_entity.id
_entity.type
_entity.pdbx_description
1 polymer ?
#
loop_
_entity_poly.entity_id
_entity_poly.type
_entity_poly.pdbx_seq_one_letter_code
_entity_poly.pdbx_strand_id
1 'polypeptide(L)'
;MQIATLLTLETVGDTLPSLEVQEGTPATTVNVKDLFASKKGILFGVPGAFTPGCTKTHLPGYVQDWEKLKAKGVEVVACVSVNDVFVMAAWERHVVLMAKVRMLADHNGAYTKALDLEFDAVGALGLYAANGSLQWWRTVSSKSSTWSQMVQA
;
A
#
# COMPACT_ATOMS: atom_id res chain seq x y z
N MET A 1 -3.08 28.15 16.27
CA MET A 1 -2.62 27.85 14.89
C MET A 1 -1.33 27.08 15.03
N GLN A 2 -1.43 25.75 15.09
CA GLN A 2 -0.29 24.88 15.37
C GLN A 2 0.28 24.46 14.03
N ILE A 3 1.50 24.93 13.75
CA ILE A 3 2.23 24.61 12.53
C ILE A 3 2.60 23.13 12.66
N ALA A 4 1.86 22.25 11.99
CA ALA A 4 2.24 20.85 11.88
C ALA A 4 3.50 20.81 11.03
N THR A 5 4.64 20.65 11.68
CA THR A 5 5.90 20.32 11.02
C THR A 5 5.68 19.02 10.25
N LEU A 6 5.57 19.12 8.93
CA LEU A 6 5.69 17.98 8.03
C LEU A 6 7.09 17.41 8.28
N LEU A 7 7.16 16.23 8.90
CA LEU A 7 8.38 15.44 9.00
C LEU A 7 8.65 14.86 7.62
N THR A 8 9.21 15.65 6.71
CA THR A 8 9.69 15.09 5.44
C THR A 8 10.88 14.20 5.76
N LEU A 9 10.77 12.92 5.39
CA LEU A 9 11.78 11.91 5.68
C LEU A 9 12.82 11.96 4.57
N GLU A 10 13.55 13.07 4.49
CA GLU A 10 14.45 13.37 3.37
C GLU A 10 15.87 12.88 3.63
N THR A 11 16.26 12.62 4.88
CA THR A 11 17.66 12.32 5.24
C THR A 11 17.85 11.13 6.17
N VAL A 12 19.03 10.51 6.06
CA VAL A 12 19.46 9.45 6.98
C VAL A 12 19.54 10.03 8.40
N GLY A 13 18.71 9.51 9.30
CA GLY A 13 18.62 9.96 10.70
C GLY A 13 17.22 10.43 11.10
N ASP A 14 16.35 10.71 10.13
CA ASP A 14 14.98 11.12 10.38
C ASP A 14 14.12 9.98 10.95
N THR A 15 13.12 10.35 11.75
CA THR A 15 12.23 9.40 12.42
C THR A 15 11.04 9.05 11.54
N LEU A 16 10.65 7.77 11.50
CA LEU A 16 9.46 7.30 10.79
C LEU A 16 8.17 8.00 11.26
N PRO A 17 7.23 8.34 10.35
CA PRO A 17 5.96 8.92 10.72
C PRO A 17 5.15 7.92 11.57
N SER A 18 4.54 8.42 12.64
CA SER A 18 3.66 7.64 13.51
C SER A 18 2.23 7.64 12.94
N LEU A 19 2.02 6.90 11.87
CA LEU A 19 0.73 6.75 11.20
C LEU A 19 0.35 5.27 11.12
N GLU A 20 -0.95 5.03 11.13
CA GLU A 20 -1.53 3.69 11.02
C GLU A 20 -1.80 3.33 9.56
N VAL A 21 -1.46 2.09 9.22
CA VAL A 21 -1.79 1.42 7.95
C VAL A 21 -2.52 0.12 8.25
N GLN A 22 -3.20 -0.45 7.26
CA GLN A 22 -3.96 -1.69 7.47
C GLN A 22 -3.12 -2.93 7.10
N GLU A 23 -3.40 -4.08 7.69
CA GLU A 23 -2.74 -5.35 7.34
C GLU A 23 -3.70 -6.53 7.39
N GLY A 24 -3.76 -7.33 6.33
CA GLY A 24 -4.57 -8.55 6.24
C GLY A 24 -6.09 -8.29 6.15
N THR A 25 -6.64 -7.48 7.07
CA THR A 25 -8.05 -7.08 7.10
C THR A 25 -8.20 -5.59 7.46
N PRO A 26 -9.34 -4.95 7.14
CA PRO A 26 -9.55 -3.54 7.51
C PRO A 26 -9.61 -3.27 9.01
N ALA A 27 -9.85 -4.30 9.83
CA ALA A 27 -9.93 -4.19 11.28
C ALA A 27 -8.56 -4.22 11.97
N THR A 28 -7.51 -4.60 11.24
CA THR A 28 -6.15 -4.72 11.79
C THR A 28 -5.33 -3.52 11.33
N THR A 29 -5.07 -2.61 12.26
CA THR A 29 -4.19 -1.45 12.04
C THR A 29 -2.81 -1.71 12.62
N VAL A 30 -1.78 -1.15 11.96
CA VAL A 30 -0.38 -1.24 12.35
C VAL A 30 0.20 0.17 12.31
N ASN A 31 0.70 0.65 13.45
CA ASN A 31 1.51 1.85 13.48
C ASN A 31 2.91 1.51 12.94
N VAL A 32 3.32 2.17 11.85
CA VAL A 32 4.58 1.83 11.20
C VAL A 32 5.79 2.18 12.08
N LYS A 33 5.77 3.29 12.81
CA LYS A 33 6.86 3.64 13.73
C LYS A 33 7.03 2.59 14.82
N ASP A 34 5.93 2.14 15.43
CA ASP A 34 5.96 1.14 16.51
C ASP A 34 6.42 -0.24 16.02
N LEU A 35 6.13 -0.58 14.76
CA LEU A 35 6.62 -1.80 14.12
C LEU A 35 8.15 -1.90 14.14
N PHE A 36 8.86 -0.76 14.07
CA PHE A 36 10.32 -0.68 14.02
C PHE A 36 10.98 -0.13 15.31
N ALA A 37 10.22 0.33 16.31
CA ALA A 37 10.73 1.08 17.47
C ALA A 37 11.83 0.37 18.29
N SER A 38 11.89 -0.96 18.25
CA SER A 38 12.92 -1.76 18.96
C SER A 38 13.51 -2.86 18.09
N LYS A 39 13.31 -2.77 16.77
CA LYS A 39 13.71 -3.80 15.83
C LYS A 39 14.51 -3.18 14.71
N LYS A 40 15.61 -3.82 14.34
CA LYS A 40 16.26 -3.46 13.08
C LYS A 40 15.42 -4.05 11.94
N GLY A 41 14.96 -3.19 11.04
CA GLY A 41 14.06 -3.62 9.98
C GLY A 41 14.29 -2.93 8.64
N ILE A 42 13.62 -3.47 7.63
CA ILE A 42 13.58 -2.92 6.27
C ILE A 42 12.14 -2.54 5.97
N LEU A 43 11.92 -1.28 5.65
CA LEU A 43 10.68 -0.76 5.11
C LEU A 43 10.91 -0.41 3.65
N PHE A 44 10.05 -0.87 2.75
CA PHE A 44 10.10 -0.48 1.34
C PHE A 44 8.70 -0.22 0.80
N GLY A 45 8.61 0.76 -0.10
CA GLY A 45 7.38 1.09 -0.82
C GLY A 45 7.38 0.47 -2.20
N VAL A 46 6.19 0.13 -2.70
CA VAL A 46 5.98 -0.20 -4.11
C VAL A 46 4.88 0.69 -4.69
N PRO A 47 4.93 1.03 -5.99
CA PRO A 47 3.88 1.81 -6.63
C PRO A 47 2.50 1.15 -6.56
N GLY A 48 2.46 -0.18 -6.69
CA GLY A 48 1.20 -0.93 -6.70
C GLY A 48 1.43 -2.43 -6.65
N ALA A 49 0.56 -3.12 -5.91
CA ALA A 49 0.50 -4.58 -5.88
C ALA A 49 0.29 -5.16 -7.28
N PHE A 50 0.77 -6.39 -7.50
CA PHE A 50 0.67 -7.12 -8.79
C PHE A 50 1.38 -6.50 -10.00
N THR A 51 2.04 -5.35 -9.87
CA THR A 51 2.83 -4.77 -10.97
C THR A 51 4.05 -5.66 -11.31
N PRO A 52 4.48 -5.74 -12.59
CA PRO A 52 5.46 -6.74 -13.03
C PRO A 52 6.81 -6.68 -12.30
N GLY A 53 7.34 -5.47 -12.07
CA GLY A 53 8.61 -5.27 -11.36
C GLY A 53 8.51 -5.65 -9.88
N CYS A 54 7.45 -5.20 -9.20
CA CYS A 54 7.27 -5.43 -7.77
C CYS A 54 7.05 -6.93 -7.45
N THR A 55 6.34 -7.64 -8.32
CA THR A 55 5.95 -9.03 -8.12
C THR A 55 7.06 -10.02 -8.48
N LYS A 56 7.85 -9.73 -9.52
CA LYS A 56 8.84 -10.70 -10.03
C LYS A 56 10.23 -10.57 -9.40
N THR A 57 10.62 -9.37 -8.94
CA THR A 57 11.99 -9.14 -8.47
C THR A 57 12.06 -8.58 -7.05
N HIS A 58 11.26 -7.55 -6.75
CA HIS A 58 11.44 -6.79 -5.50
C HIS A 58 11.06 -7.63 -4.26
N LEU A 59 9.82 -8.11 -4.19
CA LEU A 59 9.35 -8.93 -3.07
C LEU A 59 10.04 -10.30 -2.94
N PRO A 60 10.20 -11.09 -4.02
CA PRO A 60 10.86 -12.39 -3.92
C PRO A 60 12.31 -12.30 -3.45
N GLY A 61 13.03 -11.21 -3.79
CA GLY A 61 14.42 -11.01 -3.36
C GLY A 61 14.57 -11.01 -1.83
N TYR A 62 13.70 -10.29 -1.11
CA TYR A 62 13.72 -10.27 0.36
C TYR A 62 13.41 -11.64 0.99
N VAL A 63 12.53 -12.43 0.36
CA VAL A 63 12.18 -13.79 0.82
C VAL A 63 13.34 -14.77 0.63
N GLN A 64 14.03 -14.68 -0.50
CA GLN A 64 15.20 -15.49 -0.84
C GLN A 64 16.40 -15.17 0.06
N ASP A 65 16.64 -13.89 0.31
CA ASP A 65 17.75 -13.42 1.15
C ASP A 65 17.43 -13.37 2.65
N TRP A 66 16.25 -13.85 3.08
CA TRP A 66 15.78 -13.76 4.47
C TRP A 66 16.82 -14.20 5.51
N GLU A 67 17.47 -15.35 5.31
CA GLU A 67 18.49 -15.84 6.24
C GLU A 67 19.73 -14.93 6.31
N LYS A 68 20.13 -14.33 5.18
CA LYS A 68 21.24 -13.37 5.14
C LYS A 68 20.87 -12.06 5.83
N LEU A 69 19.64 -11.60 5.66
CA LEU A 69 19.11 -10.40 6.33
C LEU A 69 19.05 -10.63 7.84
N LYS A 70 18.52 -11.78 8.27
CA LYS A 70 18.47 -12.19 9.68
C LYS A 70 19.86 -12.30 10.31
N ALA A 71 20.85 -12.84 9.58
CA ALA A 71 22.24 -12.87 10.03
C ALA A 71 22.85 -11.47 10.22
N LYS A 72 22.34 -10.45 9.52
CA LYS A 72 22.71 -9.03 9.70
C LYS A 72 21.88 -8.33 10.79
N GLY A 73 21.08 -9.07 11.54
CA GLY A 73 20.22 -8.60 12.61
C GLY A 73 18.90 -7.99 12.15
N VAL A 74 18.46 -8.18 10.89
CA VAL A 74 17.13 -7.74 10.45
C VAL A 74 16.07 -8.65 11.06
N GLU A 75 15.12 -8.05 11.77
CA GLU A 75 14.03 -8.74 12.47
C GLU A 75 12.68 -8.57 11.79
N VAL A 76 12.50 -7.49 11.01
CA VAL A 76 11.24 -7.18 10.33
C VAL A 76 11.51 -6.65 8.93
N VAL A 77 10.74 -7.15 7.95
CA VAL A 77 10.69 -6.61 6.59
C VAL A 77 9.23 -6.29 6.30
N ALA A 78 8.95 -5.06 5.88
CA ALA A 78 7.59 -4.59 5.57
C ALA A 78 7.54 -3.90 4.20
N CYS A 79 6.52 -4.27 3.42
CA CYS A 79 6.16 -3.67 2.14
C CYS A 79 4.95 -2.76 2.35
N VAL A 80 5.03 -1.50 1.93
CA VAL A 80 3.89 -0.56 1.90
C VAL A 80 3.47 -0.32 0.45
N SER A 81 2.17 -0.26 0.19
CA SER A 81 1.60 0.15 -1.10
C SER A 81 0.34 0.96 -0.90
N VAL A 82 0.06 1.90 -1.81
CA VAL A 82 -1.21 2.64 -1.89
C VAL A 82 -2.26 1.75 -2.56
N ASN A 83 -2.65 0.69 -1.86
CA ASN A 83 -3.73 -0.22 -2.22
C ASN A 83 -4.58 -0.50 -0.98
N ASP A 84 -5.81 -0.95 -1.17
CA ASP A 84 -6.61 -1.46 -0.06
C ASP A 84 -6.04 -2.77 0.50
N VAL A 85 -6.42 -3.06 1.74
CA VAL A 85 -5.92 -4.21 2.48
C VAL A 85 -6.31 -5.56 1.87
N PHE A 86 -7.43 -5.64 1.14
CA PHE A 86 -7.84 -6.88 0.50
C PHE A 86 -6.92 -7.23 -0.66
N VAL A 87 -6.55 -6.23 -1.46
CA VAL A 87 -5.55 -6.36 -2.53
C VAL A 87 -4.20 -6.77 -1.96
N MET A 88 -3.73 -6.11 -0.89
CA MET A 88 -2.45 -6.45 -0.26
C MET A 88 -2.44 -7.87 0.31
N ALA A 89 -3.53 -8.29 0.98
CA ALA A 89 -3.66 -9.65 1.50
C ALA A 89 -3.74 -10.71 0.39
N ALA A 90 -4.42 -10.40 -0.73
CA ALA A 90 -4.47 -11.29 -1.88
C ALA A 90 -3.09 -11.41 -2.56
N TRP A 91 -2.35 -10.30 -2.64
CA TRP A 91 -1.01 -10.30 -3.21
C TRP A 91 -0.04 -11.12 -2.38
N GLU A 92 -0.07 -10.97 -1.05
CA GLU A 92 0.72 -11.80 -0.12
C GLU A 92 0.55 -13.30 -0.41
N ARG A 93 -0.70 -13.76 -0.56
CA ARG A 93 -1.02 -15.14 -0.89
C ARG A 93 -0.52 -15.54 -2.28
N HIS A 94 -0.57 -14.63 -3.24
CA HIS A 94 -0.12 -14.88 -4.61
C HIS A 94 1.40 -15.07 -4.72
N VAL A 95 2.17 -14.25 -4.02
CA VAL A 95 3.65 -14.32 -4.03
C VAL A 95 4.23 -15.31 -3.00
N VAL A 96 3.38 -15.97 -2.21
CA VAL A 96 3.76 -17.02 -1.23
C VAL A 96 4.92 -16.59 -0.33
N LEU A 97 4.79 -15.44 0.32
CA LEU A 97 5.87 -14.83 1.11
C LEU A 97 6.25 -15.60 2.39
N MET A 98 5.59 -16.73 2.68
CA MET A 98 5.83 -17.60 3.85
C MET A 98 5.94 -16.81 5.18
N ALA A 99 5.12 -15.77 5.37
CA ALA A 99 5.13 -14.88 6.53
C ALA A 99 6.46 -14.14 6.81
N LYS A 100 7.37 -14.03 5.83
CA LYS A 100 8.66 -13.34 5.98
C LYS A 100 8.59 -11.84 5.74
N VAL A 101 7.56 -11.36 5.04
CA VAL A 101 7.36 -9.95 4.70
C VAL A 101 5.97 -9.53 5.13
N ARG A 102 5.87 -8.45 5.90
CA ARG A 102 4.61 -7.82 6.30
C ARG A 102 4.06 -6.98 5.14
N MET A 103 2.77 -7.13 4.83
CA MET A 103 2.13 -6.47 3.68
C MET A 103 1.17 -5.39 4.19
N LEU A 104 1.64 -4.15 4.14
CA LEU A 104 0.97 -2.99 4.73
C LEU A 104 0.23 -2.18 3.66
N ALA A 105 -1.04 -1.93 3.91
CA ALA A 105 -1.94 -1.23 3.01
C ALA A 105 -2.12 0.24 3.45
N ASP A 106 -1.50 1.15 2.71
CA ASP A 106 -1.67 2.59 2.84
C ASP A 106 -2.87 3.04 1.99
N HIS A 107 -4.06 2.56 2.35
CA HIS A 107 -5.25 2.60 1.51
C HIS A 107 -5.70 4.01 1.10
N ASN A 108 -5.31 5.05 1.85
CA ASN A 108 -5.63 6.45 1.57
C ASN A 108 -4.40 7.29 1.17
N GLY A 109 -3.22 6.67 1.05
CA GLY A 109 -1.97 7.34 0.70
C GLY A 109 -1.41 8.25 1.79
N ALA A 110 -1.99 8.28 3.00
CA ALA A 110 -1.58 9.21 4.04
C ALA A 110 -0.16 8.94 4.55
N TYR A 111 0.26 7.67 4.60
CA TYR A 111 1.61 7.30 5.01
C TYR A 111 2.63 7.72 3.96
N THR A 112 2.38 7.37 2.70
CA THR A 112 3.22 7.74 1.54
C THR A 112 3.34 9.27 1.43
N LYS A 113 2.24 9.97 1.72
CA LYS A 113 2.21 11.43 1.74
C LYS A 113 3.01 12.06 2.85
N ALA A 114 2.97 11.49 4.05
CA ALA A 114 3.79 11.98 5.16
C ALA A 114 5.29 11.84 4.89
N LEU A 115 5.68 10.94 3.99
CA LEU A 115 7.07 10.76 3.57
C LEU A 115 7.48 11.64 2.38
N ASP A 116 6.56 12.40 1.79
CA ASP A 116 6.77 13.13 0.53
C ASP A 116 7.24 12.20 -0.63
N LEU A 117 6.65 11.00 -0.67
CA LEU A 117 6.95 9.97 -1.69
C LEU A 117 5.79 9.77 -2.68
N GLU A 118 4.75 10.60 -2.64
CA GLU A 118 3.66 10.50 -3.60
C GLU A 118 4.08 10.95 -5.01
N PHE A 119 3.48 10.34 -6.02
CA PHE A 119 3.59 10.79 -7.40
C PHE A 119 2.29 10.50 -8.15
N ASP A 120 2.04 11.25 -9.23
CA ASP A 120 0.88 10.99 -10.08
C ASP A 120 1.07 9.67 -10.85
N ALA A 121 0.33 8.65 -10.42
CA ALA A 121 0.30 7.33 -11.03
C ALA A 121 -1.01 7.04 -11.76
N VAL A 122 -1.92 8.01 -11.93
CA VAL A 122 -3.28 7.79 -12.48
C VAL A 122 -3.22 7.10 -13.84
N GLY A 123 -2.34 7.57 -14.73
CA GLY A 123 -2.21 7.02 -16.09
C GLY A 123 -1.57 5.63 -16.17
N ALA A 124 -0.87 5.18 -15.12
CA ALA A 124 -0.11 3.93 -15.12
C ALA A 124 -0.74 2.83 -14.26
N LEU A 125 -1.31 3.20 -13.11
CA LEU A 125 -1.82 2.26 -12.10
C LEU A 125 -3.32 2.37 -11.89
N GLY A 126 -3.93 3.47 -12.36
CA GLY A 126 -5.30 3.81 -12.03
C GLY A 126 -5.44 4.18 -10.55
N LEU A 127 -5.95 5.37 -10.27
CA LEU A 127 -6.41 5.72 -8.93
C LEU A 127 -7.93 5.82 -8.96
N TYR A 128 -8.59 5.14 -8.03
CA TYR A 128 -10.00 5.31 -7.75
C TYR A 128 -10.16 6.14 -6.48
N ALA A 129 -10.50 7.42 -6.64
CA ALA A 129 -11.56 8.15 -5.93
C ALA A 129 -11.29 9.65 -5.90
N ALA A 130 -11.97 10.42 -6.75
CA ALA A 130 -12.10 11.87 -6.54
C ALA A 130 -13.56 12.32 -6.33
N ASN A 131 -14.58 11.62 -6.86
CA ASN A 131 -15.95 12.17 -6.87
C ASN A 131 -17.09 11.26 -7.40
N GLY A 132 -17.00 9.92 -7.34
CA GLY A 132 -18.09 9.08 -7.88
C GLY A 132 -18.19 7.66 -7.30
N SER A 133 -19.43 7.18 -7.19
CA SER A 133 -19.80 5.82 -6.79
C SER A 133 -19.04 4.76 -7.59
N LEU A 134 -18.25 3.93 -6.88
CA LEU A 134 -17.50 2.78 -7.43
C LEU A 134 -18.42 1.71 -8.03
N GLN A 135 -19.64 1.61 -7.53
CA GLN A 135 -20.65 0.69 -8.03
C GLN A 135 -21.70 1.47 -8.81
N TRP A 136 -21.73 1.21 -10.11
CA TRP A 136 -22.76 1.69 -11.01
C TRP A 136 -23.08 0.54 -11.96
N TRP A 137 -24.34 0.35 -12.26
CA TRP A 137 -24.79 -0.57 -13.28
C TRP A 137 -25.81 0.16 -14.14
N ARG A 138 -25.82 -0.11 -15.45
CA ARG A 138 -26.76 0.46 -16.40
C ARG A 138 -27.16 -0.60 -17.41
N THR A 139 -28.41 -0.53 -17.87
CA THR A 139 -28.85 -1.30 -19.02
C THR A 139 -28.32 -0.63 -20.29
N VAL A 140 -27.74 -1.43 -21.19
CA VAL A 140 -27.25 -0.95 -22.49
C VAL A 140 -28.10 -1.62 -23.57
N SER A 141 -28.72 -0.82 -24.44
CA SER A 141 -29.50 -1.31 -25.58
C SER A 141 -28.82 -0.90 -26.89
N SER A 142 -28.71 -1.83 -27.83
CA SER A 142 -28.17 -1.56 -29.17
C SER A 142 -29.03 -0.62 -30.01
N LYS A 143 -30.26 -0.29 -29.56
CA LYS A 143 -31.25 0.48 -30.33
C LYS A 143 -31.40 1.94 -29.92
N SER A 144 -30.76 2.41 -28.85
CA SER A 144 -30.79 3.83 -28.48
C SER A 144 -29.48 4.26 -27.82
N SER A 145 -28.81 5.23 -28.44
CA SER A 145 -27.61 5.91 -27.94
C SER A 145 -27.91 6.88 -26.79
N THR A 146 -28.94 6.62 -25.99
CA THR A 146 -29.44 7.55 -24.96
C THR A 146 -29.59 6.90 -23.60
N TRP A 147 -29.32 7.71 -22.58
CA TRP A 147 -29.39 7.38 -21.16
C TRP A 147 -30.84 7.35 -20.67
N SER A 148 -31.21 6.37 -19.85
CA SER A 148 -32.42 6.41 -19.02
C SER A 148 -32.07 6.47 -17.53
N GLN A 149 -32.99 7.05 -16.75
CA GLN A 149 -32.81 7.39 -15.35
C GLN A 149 -32.79 6.16 -14.43
N MET A 150 -32.03 6.28 -13.34
CA MET A 150 -31.84 5.23 -12.34
C MET A 150 -33.13 4.98 -11.55
N VAL A 151 -33.50 3.71 -11.37
CA VAL A 151 -34.32 3.29 -10.24
C VAL A 151 -33.36 2.60 -9.27
N GLN A 152 -33.18 3.18 -8.08
CA GLN A 152 -32.49 2.49 -6.99
C GLN A 152 -33.30 1.24 -6.63
N ALA A 153 -32.65 0.08 -6.64
CA ALA A 153 -33.15 -1.13 -5.99
C ALA A 153 -32.68 -1.14 -4.54
#